data_AF-A0A512JFW8-F1
#
_entry.id   AF-A0A512JFW8-F1
#
_cell.length_a   1.000
_cell.length_b   1.000
_cell.length_c   1.000
_cell.angle_alpha   90.00
_cell.angle_beta   90.00
_cell.angle_gamma   90.00
#
_symmetry.space_group_name_H-M   'P 1'
#
loop_
_entity.id
_entity.type
_entity.pdbx_description
1 polymer ?
#
loop_
_entity_poly.entity_id
_entity_poly.type
_entity_poly.pdbx_seq_one_letter_code
_entity_poly.pdbx_strand_id
1 'polypeptide(L)'
;MTPELLARAGRALAGDEWRRPLARALGPLHPDGPREELDQRLVSRWSLGQREIPGWVRPALVGLLWRRARDLHAEADEAASVADALMP
;
A
#
# COMPACT_ATOMS: atom_id res chain seq x y z
N MET A 1 12.92 -9.10 -0.44
CA MET A 1 12.40 -7.88 -1.10
C MET A 1 13.33 -6.74 -0.70
N THR A 2 13.69 -5.80 -1.57
CA THR A 2 14.62 -4.73 -1.18
C THR A 2 13.87 -3.56 -0.50
N PRO A 3 14.56 -2.75 0.33
CA PRO A 3 13.99 -1.55 0.93
C PRO A 3 13.42 -0.55 -0.11
N GLU A 4 14.10 -0.40 -1.25
CA GLU A 4 13.69 0.51 -2.33
C GLU A 4 12.38 0.05 -2.97
N LEU A 5 12.24 -1.26 -3.21
CA LEU A 5 11.02 -1.83 -3.76
C LEU A 5 9.85 -1.71 -2.76
N LEU A 6 10.10 -1.91 -1.46
CA LEU A 6 9.11 -1.66 -0.41
C LEU A 6 8.66 -0.19 -0.42
N ALA A 7 9.59 0.76 -0.51
CA ALA A 7 9.27 2.18 -0.53
C ALA A 7 8.48 2.58 -1.78
N ARG A 8 8.80 2.00 -2.95
CA ARG A 8 8.03 2.20 -4.18
C ARG A 8 6.62 1.64 -4.06
N ALA A 9 6.46 0.44 -3.49
CA ALA A 9 5.14 -0.16 -3.24
C ALA A 9 4.32 0.69 -2.26
N GLY A 10 4.92 1.13 -1.15
CA GLY A 10 4.27 2.02 -0.19
C GLY A 10 3.77 3.31 -0.83
N ARG A 11 4.61 3.98 -1.62
CA ARG A 11 4.21 5.20 -2.35
C ARG A 11 3.08 4.97 -3.33
N ALA A 12 3.11 3.86 -4.07
CA ALA A 12 2.03 3.49 -4.97
C ALA A 12 0.69 3.26 -4.23
N LEU A 13 0.74 2.82 -2.98
CA LEU A 13 -0.46 2.61 -2.16
C LEU A 13 -1.01 3.89 -1.55
N ALA A 14 -0.15 4.81 -1.09
CA ALA A 14 -0.57 5.88 -0.19
C ALA A 14 0.16 7.23 -0.38
N GLY A 15 0.93 7.41 -1.44
CA GLY A 15 1.69 8.65 -1.70
C GLY A 15 2.93 8.79 -0.82
N ASP A 16 3.43 10.01 -0.64
CA ASP A 16 4.73 10.25 0.00
C ASP A 16 4.78 9.87 1.48
N GLU A 17 3.66 10.04 2.19
CA GLU A 17 3.50 9.68 3.61
C GLU A 17 3.03 8.23 3.81
N TRP A 18 3.63 7.30 3.08
CA TRP A 18 3.15 5.91 2.96
C TRP A 18 3.38 5.01 4.18
N ARG A 19 4.32 5.33 5.07
CA ARG A 19 4.77 4.36 6.10
C ARG A 19 3.68 3.98 7.09
N ARG A 20 2.90 4.96 7.57
CA ARG A 20 1.78 4.73 8.48
C ARG A 20 0.59 4.06 7.78
N PRO A 21 0.12 4.55 6.62
CA PRO A 21 -0.88 3.83 5.83
C PRO A 21 -0.50 2.38 5.52
N LEU A 22 0.77 2.13 5.19
CA LEU A 22 1.22 0.76 4.93
C LEU A 22 1.20 -0.10 6.20
N ALA A 23 1.60 0.44 7.35
CA ALA A 23 1.54 -0.27 8.61
C ALA A 23 0.10 -0.69 8.96
N ARG A 24 -0.87 0.20 8.72
CA ARG A 24 -2.32 -0.07 8.86
C ARG A 24 -2.79 -1.14 7.88
N ALA A 25 -2.42 -1.02 6.60
CA ALA A 25 -2.83 -1.96 5.57
C ALA A 25 -2.29 -3.38 5.80
N LEU A 26 -1.08 -3.51 6.36
CA LEU A 26 -0.46 -4.79 6.65
C LEU A 26 -0.92 -5.44 7.96
N GLY A 27 -1.40 -4.65 8.94
CA GLY A 27 -1.83 -5.16 10.24
C GLY A 27 -2.85 -6.31 10.15
N PRO A 28 -3.96 -6.16 9.41
CA PRO A 28 -4.97 -7.22 9.25
C PRO A 28 -4.46 -8.46 8.52
N LEU A 29 -3.33 -8.37 7.82
CA LEU A 29 -2.74 -9.45 7.00
C LEU A 29 -1.60 -10.20 7.71
N HIS A 30 -1.36 -9.91 9.00
CA HIS A 30 -0.25 -10.49 9.72
C HIS A 30 -0.45 -12.00 9.96
N PRO A 31 0.58 -12.85 9.74
CA PRO A 31 0.46 -14.32 9.82
C PRO A 31 0.10 -14.83 11.23
N ASP A 32 0.64 -14.23 12.28
CA ASP A 32 0.34 -14.60 13.69
C ASP A 32 -1.03 -14.08 14.18
N GLY A 33 -1.87 -13.59 13.29
CA GLY A 33 -3.21 -13.07 13.58
C GLY A 33 -3.38 -11.59 13.23
N PRO A 34 -4.59 -11.20 12.79
CA PRO A 34 -4.89 -9.84 12.37
C PRO A 34 -4.74 -8.86 13.55
N ARG A 35 -4.22 -7.67 13.24
CA ARG A 35 -4.13 -6.55 14.17
C ARG A 35 -4.52 -5.25 13.46
N GLU A 36 -4.87 -4.23 14.22
CA GLU A 36 -5.28 -2.95 13.65
C GLU A 36 -4.18 -2.32 12.78
N GLU A 37 -2.94 -2.35 13.25
CA GLU A 37 -1.79 -1.73 12.60
C GLU A 37 -0.48 -2.41 13.06
N LEU A 38 0.52 -2.46 12.17
CA LEU A 38 1.91 -2.78 12.56
C LEU A 38 2.56 -1.58 13.26
N ASP A 39 3.63 -1.79 14.05
CA ASP A 39 4.42 -0.65 14.53
C ASP A 39 5.01 0.13 13.32
N GLN A 40 4.65 1.40 13.17
CA GLN A 40 5.16 2.26 12.10
C GLN A 40 6.70 2.31 12.08
N ARG A 41 7.35 2.25 13.25
CA ARG A 41 8.82 2.23 13.37
C ARG A 41 9.42 1.00 12.71
N LEU A 42 8.70 -0.12 12.70
CA LEU A 42 9.12 -1.35 12.02
C LEU A 42 9.17 -1.13 10.50
N VAL A 43 8.13 -0.53 9.93
CA VAL A 43 8.08 -0.19 8.49
C VAL A 43 9.18 0.80 8.12
N SER A 44 9.47 1.78 8.99
CA SER A 44 10.61 2.68 8.81
C SER A 44 11.94 1.94 8.76
N ARG A 45 12.19 1.04 9.72
CA ARG A 45 13.43 0.23 9.76
C ARG A 45 13.59 -0.65 8.53
N TRP A 46 12.50 -1.23 8.05
CA TRP A 46 12.49 -1.99 6.78
C TRP A 46 12.89 -1.11 5.59
N SER A 47 12.29 0.08 5.47
CA SER A 47 12.55 1.01 4.37
C SER A 47 13.96 1.59 4.35
N LEU A 48 14.64 1.57 5.50
CA LEU A 48 16.01 2.03 5.69
C LEU A 48 17.03 0.89 5.64
N GLY A 49 16.60 -0.36 5.40
CA GLY A 49 17.48 -1.52 5.43
C GLY A 49 18.03 -1.89 6.81
N GLN A 50 17.52 -1.26 7.88
CA GLN A 50 17.95 -1.48 9.27
C GLN A 50 17.35 -2.77 9.87
N ARG A 51 16.35 -3.34 9.22
CA ARG A 51 15.76 -4.62 9.58
C ARG A 51 15.31 -5.37 8.33
N GLU A 52 15.50 -6.68 8.33
CA GLU A 52 15.01 -7.53 7.26
C GLU A 52 13.50 -7.44 7.12
N ILE A 53 13.04 -7.43 5.87
CA ILE A 53 11.62 -7.44 5.53
C ILE A 53 11.11 -8.88 5.54
N PRO A 54 10.12 -9.22 6.39
CA PRO A 54 9.59 -10.58 6.46
C PRO A 54 9.04 -11.06 5.12
N GLY A 55 9.20 -12.36 4.85
CA GLY A 55 8.79 -12.98 3.58
C GLY A 55 7.31 -12.80 3.23
N TRP A 56 6.42 -12.75 4.22
CA TRP A 56 4.98 -12.59 4.04
C TRP A 56 4.57 -11.20 3.54
N VAL A 57 5.41 -10.17 3.74
CA VAL A 57 5.08 -8.79 3.33
C VAL A 57 4.98 -8.69 1.80
N ARG A 58 5.80 -9.44 1.05
CA ARG A 58 5.78 -9.44 -0.41
C ARG A 58 4.41 -9.87 -0.97
N PRO A 59 3.88 -11.07 -0.69
CA PRO A 59 2.56 -11.46 -1.21
C PRO A 59 1.42 -10.58 -0.68
N ALA A 60 1.51 -10.06 0.57
CA ALA A 60 0.53 -9.10 1.07
C ALA A 60 0.50 -7.81 0.24
N LEU A 61 1.67 -7.25 -0.09
CA LEU A 61 1.78 -6.07 -0.96
C LEU A 61 1.23 -6.32 -2.36
N VAL A 62 1.44 -7.51 -2.94
CA VAL A 62 0.87 -7.85 -4.25
C VAL A 62 -0.66 -7.72 -4.23
N GLY A 63 -1.31 -8.28 -3.20
CA GLY A 63 -2.76 -8.16 -3.05
C GLY A 63 -3.23 -6.71 -2.86
N LEU A 64 -2.55 -5.95 -2.00
CA LEU A 64 -2.85 -4.54 -1.74
C LEU A 64 -2.70 -3.67 -3.01
N LEU A 65 -1.62 -3.87 -3.77
CA LEU A 65 -1.35 -3.12 -4.99
C LEU A 65 -2.37 -3.42 -6.08
N TRP A 66 -2.74 -4.70 -6.27
CA TRP A 66 -3.79 -5.05 -7.21
C TRP A 66 -5.14 -4.47 -6.84
N ARG A 67 -5.47 -4.43 -5.54
CA ARG A 67 -6.69 -3.75 -5.06
C ARG A 67 -6.63 -2.26 -5.38
N ARG A 68 -5.55 -1.57 -5.01
CA ARG A 68 -5.42 -0.12 -5.29
C ARG A 68 -5.47 0.20 -6.78
N ALA A 69 -4.87 -0.64 -7.63
CA ALA A 69 -4.92 -0.46 -9.08
C ALA A 69 -6.37 -0.56 -9.62
N ARG A 70 -7.18 -1.47 -9.10
CA ARG A 70 -8.60 -1.57 -9.46
C ARG A 70 -9.39 -0.36 -8.97
N ASP A 71 -9.17 0.05 -7.72
CA ASP A 71 -9.84 1.23 -7.15
C ASP A 71 -9.52 2.49 -7.97
N LEU A 72 -8.24 2.69 -8.33
CA LEU A 72 -7.80 3.80 -9.19
C LEU A 72 -8.42 3.77 -10.58
N HIS A 73 -8.61 2.58 -11.17
CA HIS A 73 -9.25 2.47 -12.47
C HIS A 73 -10.73 2.86 -12.39
N ALA A 74 -11.44 2.41 -11.36
CA ALA A 74 -12.83 2.80 -11.12
C ALA A 74 -12.97 4.31 -10.86
N GLU A 75 -12.06 4.90 -10.06
CA GLU A 75 -12.00 6.36 -9.83
C GLU A 75 -11.80 7.14 -11.14
N ALA A 76 -10.94 6.63 -12.04
CA ALA A 76 -10.69 7.25 -13.33
C ALA A 76 -11.92 7.16 -14.26
N ASP A 77 -12.60 6.01 -14.31
CA ASP A 77 -13.82 5.82 -15.10
C ASP A 77 -14.96 6.72 -14.61
N GLU A 78 -15.12 6.85 -13.28
CA GLU A 78 -16.11 7.75 -12.67
C GLU A 78 -15.81 9.21 -13.03
N ALA A 79 -14.55 9.65 -12.90
CA ALA A 79 -14.15 11.01 -13.26
C ALA A 79 -14.41 11.32 -14.75
N ALA A 80 -14.13 10.36 -15.64
CA ALA A 80 -14.42 10.51 -17.06
C ALA A 80 -15.93 10.63 -17.33
N SER A 81 -16.75 9.76 -16.71
CA SER A 81 -18.21 9.82 -16.85
C SER A 81 -18.79 11.15 -16.35
N VAL A 82 -18.26 11.70 -15.26
CA VAL A 82 -18.68 13.02 -14.75
C VAL A 82 -18.27 14.13 -15.71
N ALA A 83 -17.06 14.08 -16.28
CA ALA A 83 -16.61 15.04 -17.27
C ALA A 83 -17.49 15.04 -18.52
N ASP A 84 -17.83 13.86 -19.05
CA ASP A 84 -18.72 13.70 -20.21
C ASP A 84 -20.11 14.29 -19.94
N ALA A 85 -20.66 14.07 -18.75
CA ALA A 85 -21.96 14.62 -18.37
C ALA A 85 -21.97 16.15 -18.19
N LEU A 86 -20.79 16.77 -18.00
CA LEU A 86 -20.62 18.22 -17.90
C LEU A 86 -20.36 18.89 -19.26
N MET A 87 -20.08 18.13 -20.32
CA MET A 87 -19.91 18.67 -21.67
C MET A 87 -21.29 19.00 -22.29
N PRO A 88 -21.44 20.19 -22.91
CA PRO A 88 -22.71 20.66 -23.48
C PRO A 88 -23.14 19.94 -24.77
#